data_AF-A0A9D7J081-F1
#
_entry.id   AF-A0A9D7J081-F1
#
_cell.length_a   1.000
_cell.length_b   1.000
_cell.length_c   1.000
_cell.angle_alpha   90.00
_cell.angle_beta   90.00
_cell.angle_gamma   90.00
#
_symmetry.space_group_name_H-M   'P 1'
#
loop_
_entity.id
_entity.type
_entity.pdbx_description
1 polymer ?
#
loop_
_entity_poly.entity_id
_entity_poly.type
_entity_poly.pdbx_seq_one_letter_code
_entity_poly.pdbx_strand_id
1 'polypeptide(L)'
;MTQENSTNESGNSNELYKRLALGGLLVLFIGVVYYQFFYNSGGSGAPAGSNNQQGSGTARPATTPKPQARAGATPEPLVSQPLQLQQVSIKSSSGEGTGRNIFVYPPPPPPPTPKPLPPQPTPLPPPITVYSANPSGVIARTGDFNVTIFGKELPEDVKIFIEGREYQTTYVSPTEARAKIPGDVIKSQGNLGVQVRSSGNPALYSTQLSINVAEPPAPPYKFIGLIISRKSTIAVLKSQDNNEETFNVKKGDVVGKHWRITNITTQKIDIEDTNIKVFHVINFTGDGT
;
A
#
# COMPACT_ATOMS: atom_id res chain seq x y z
N MET A 1 88.09 -32.47 13.35
CA MET A 1 86.76 -32.85 12.81
C MET A 1 85.86 -32.88 14.04
N THR A 2 84.94 -31.93 14.26
CA THR A 2 83.64 -31.73 13.56
C THR A 2 83.09 -30.38 14.06
N GLN A 3 82.92 -29.35 13.21
CA GLN A 3 81.71 -28.87 12.49
C GLN A 3 80.55 -28.30 13.36
N GLU A 4 80.11 -27.11 12.91
CA GLU A 4 79.14 -26.13 13.41
C GLU A 4 77.72 -26.63 13.70
N ASN A 5 76.95 -25.87 14.49
CA ASN A 5 75.68 -25.29 14.02
C ASN A 5 75.24 -24.10 14.88
N SER A 6 75.14 -22.92 14.26
CA SER A 6 74.56 -21.70 14.81
C SER A 6 73.11 -21.59 14.35
N THR A 7 72.15 -21.41 15.27
CA THR A 7 70.76 -21.08 14.91
C THR A 7 70.43 -19.68 15.39
N ASN A 8 70.12 -18.80 14.43
CA ASN A 8 69.69 -17.42 14.61
C ASN A 8 68.20 -17.36 15.00
N GLU A 9 67.87 -16.68 16.10
CA GLU A 9 66.52 -16.16 16.40
C GLU A 9 66.48 -14.65 16.12
N SER A 10 65.88 -14.22 15.00
CA SER A 10 65.69 -12.79 14.68
C SER A 10 64.36 -12.53 13.96
N GLY A 11 63.24 -12.97 14.54
CA GLY A 11 61.93 -12.95 13.86
C GLY A 11 60.72 -12.35 14.61
N ASN A 12 60.82 -11.89 15.86
CA ASN A 12 59.63 -11.62 16.69
C ASN A 12 59.31 -10.13 16.97
N SER A 13 60.23 -9.20 16.70
CA SER A 13 60.01 -7.77 17.00
C SER A 13 58.99 -7.11 16.08
N ASN A 14 58.98 -7.48 14.78
CA ASN A 14 58.11 -6.83 13.78
C ASN A 14 56.62 -7.18 13.94
N GLU A 15 56.28 -8.35 14.47
CA GLU A 15 54.90 -8.76 14.77
C GLU A 15 54.31 -8.01 15.97
N LEU A 16 55.14 -7.73 16.98
CA LEU A 16 54.76 -6.94 18.14
C LEU A 16 54.43 -5.49 17.77
N TYR A 17 55.27 -4.84 16.94
CA TYR A 17 55.00 -3.48 16.47
C TYR A 17 53.73 -3.39 15.61
N LYS A 18 53.44 -4.39 14.77
CA LYS A 18 52.20 -4.44 13.98
C LYS A 18 50.95 -4.57 14.87
N ARG A 19 51.00 -5.40 15.91
CA ARG A 19 49.89 -5.58 16.86
C ARG A 19 49.65 -4.33 17.70
N LEU A 20 50.72 -3.67 18.15
CA LEU A 20 50.64 -2.39 18.86
C LEU A 20 50.10 -1.27 17.97
N ALA A 21 50.53 -1.19 16.71
CA ALA A 21 50.02 -0.22 15.74
C ALA A 21 48.53 -0.44 15.44
N LEU A 22 48.11 -1.70 15.26
CA LEU A 22 46.71 -2.04 14.99
C LEU A 22 45.81 -1.76 16.21
N GLY A 23 46.29 -2.06 17.42
CA GLY A 23 45.59 -1.73 18.67
C GLY A 23 45.44 -0.23 18.87
N GLY A 24 46.48 0.55 18.60
CA GLY A 24 46.43 2.02 18.66
C GLY A 24 45.44 2.62 17.66
N LEU A 25 45.40 2.09 16.43
CA LEU A 25 44.49 2.56 15.38
C LEU A 25 43.02 2.24 15.72
N LEU A 26 42.75 1.08 16.32
CA LEU A 26 41.42 0.71 16.80
C LEU A 26 40.92 1.67 17.90
N VAL A 27 41.78 2.00 18.87
CA VAL A 27 41.43 2.94 19.95
C VAL A 27 41.18 4.34 19.41
N LEU A 28 41.98 4.78 18.44
CA LEU A 28 41.81 6.08 17.78
C LEU A 28 40.51 6.12 16.97
N PHE A 29 40.17 5.04 16.25
CA PHE A 29 38.91 4.92 15.52
C PHE A 29 37.69 4.99 16.44
N ILE A 30 37.72 4.27 17.57
CA ILE A 30 36.65 4.31 18.57
C ILE A 30 36.52 5.72 19.17
N GLY A 31 37.64 6.40 19.44
CA GLY A 31 37.64 7.79 19.90
C GLY A 31 36.99 8.77 18.90
N VAL A 32 37.28 8.62 17.61
CA VAL A 32 36.68 9.46 16.55
C VAL A 32 35.19 9.20 16.38
N VAL A 33 34.76 7.93 16.41
CA VAL A 33 33.34 7.58 16.34
C VAL A 33 32.60 8.13 17.56
N TYR A 34 33.18 8.00 18.77
CA TYR A 34 32.59 8.54 19.98
C TYR A 34 32.47 10.08 19.92
N TYR A 35 33.50 10.77 19.42
CA TYR A 35 33.45 12.23 19.27
C TYR A 35 32.40 12.70 18.24
N GLN A 36 32.29 12.01 17.09
CA GLN A 36 31.30 12.34 16.07
C GLN A 36 29.86 12.08 16.52
N PHE A 37 29.61 11.00 17.25
CA PHE A 37 28.24 10.62 17.64
C PHE A 37 27.77 11.27 18.93
N PHE A 38 28.66 11.53 19.90
CA PHE A 38 28.24 11.94 21.26
C PHE A 38 28.73 13.33 21.65
N TYR A 39 29.75 13.88 21.00
CA TYR A 39 30.22 15.25 21.28
C TYR A 39 29.60 16.29 20.34
N ASN A 40 29.32 15.91 19.08
CA ASN A 40 28.71 16.81 18.08
C ASN A 40 27.16 16.75 18.03
N SER A 41 26.52 15.88 18.82
CA SER A 41 25.05 15.78 18.90
C SER A 41 24.42 16.74 19.92
N GLY A 42 25.20 17.61 20.55
CA GLY A 42 24.73 18.69 21.42
C GLY A 42 24.21 19.89 20.61
N GLY A 43 23.19 19.68 19.81
CA GLY A 43 22.61 20.71 18.96
C GLY A 43 21.15 20.40 18.62
N SER A 44 20.25 20.76 19.53
CA SER A 44 18.81 20.78 19.32
C SER A 44 18.45 21.64 18.11
N GLY A 45 18.09 21.00 17.01
CA GLY A 45 17.60 21.65 15.79
C GLY A 45 16.41 20.86 15.23
N ALA A 46 15.21 21.30 15.60
CA ALA A 46 13.97 20.85 14.97
C ALA A 46 13.98 21.17 13.46
N PRO A 47 13.44 20.30 12.59
CA PRO A 47 13.27 20.66 11.19
C PRO A 47 12.18 21.73 11.06
N ALA A 48 12.61 22.90 10.60
CA ALA A 48 11.79 24.07 10.31
C ALA A 48 10.75 23.78 9.23
N GLY A 49 9.52 24.22 9.49
CA GLY A 49 8.48 24.35 8.48
C GLY A 49 8.85 25.36 7.40
N SER A 50 8.46 25.08 6.17
CA SER A 50 8.57 26.00 5.05
C SER A 50 7.65 27.21 5.28
N ASN A 51 8.25 28.33 5.67
CA ASN A 51 7.58 29.62 5.78
C ASN A 51 7.65 30.30 4.42
N ASN A 52 6.55 30.26 3.67
CA ASN A 52 6.42 31.03 2.44
C ASN A 52 5.85 32.42 2.75
N GLN A 53 6.53 33.39 2.14
CA GLN A 53 6.49 34.83 2.36
C GLN A 53 5.09 35.46 2.48
N GLN A 54 4.96 36.25 3.54
CA GLN A 54 3.99 37.30 3.80
C GLN A 54 4.07 38.39 2.72
N GLY A 55 3.11 38.39 1.80
CA GLY A 55 2.80 39.54 0.94
C GLY A 55 1.69 40.37 1.60
N SER A 56 2.02 41.61 1.94
CA SER A 56 1.12 42.63 2.47
C SER A 56 0.09 43.08 1.41
N GLY A 57 -1.17 42.68 1.61
CA GLY A 57 -2.31 43.16 0.84
C GLY A 57 -3.43 43.55 1.79
N THR A 58 -3.69 44.86 1.87
CA THR A 58 -4.75 45.50 2.66
C THR A 58 -6.13 44.96 2.29
N ALA A 59 -6.89 44.57 3.32
CA ALA A 59 -8.27 44.13 3.21
C ALA A 59 -9.17 45.25 2.65
N ARG A 60 -9.84 44.98 1.53
CA ARG A 60 -10.93 45.77 0.98
C ARG A 60 -12.25 45.03 1.27
N PRO A 61 -13.27 45.69 1.87
CA PRO A 61 -14.50 45.02 2.27
C PRO A 61 -15.33 44.57 1.06
N ALA A 62 -15.89 43.36 1.18
CA ALA A 62 -16.77 42.73 0.22
C ALA A 62 -18.12 43.46 0.13
N THR A 63 -18.52 43.83 -1.08
CA THR A 63 -19.84 44.39 -1.37
C THR A 63 -20.88 43.28 -1.51
N THR A 64 -21.96 43.38 -0.74
CA THR A 64 -23.18 42.60 -0.83
C THR A 64 -23.83 42.70 -2.22
N PRO A 65 -24.24 41.60 -2.87
CA PRO A 65 -25.09 41.69 -4.05
C PRO A 65 -26.54 41.97 -3.63
N LYS A 66 -27.01 43.18 -3.96
CA LYS A 66 -28.41 43.60 -3.95
C LYS A 66 -29.17 42.87 -5.07
N PRO A 67 -30.39 42.35 -4.84
CA PRO A 67 -31.21 41.78 -5.91
C PRO A 67 -31.53 42.82 -6.97
N GLN A 68 -31.16 42.51 -8.21
CA GLN A 68 -31.40 43.31 -9.39
C GLN A 68 -32.89 43.19 -9.76
N ALA A 69 -33.63 44.29 -9.64
CA ALA A 69 -35.01 44.37 -10.11
C ALA A 69 -35.03 44.17 -11.63
N ARG A 70 -35.68 43.10 -12.10
CA ARG A 70 -35.95 42.88 -13.51
C ARG A 70 -37.02 43.87 -13.95
N ALA A 71 -36.60 44.92 -14.64
CA ALA A 71 -37.48 45.76 -15.43
C ALA A 71 -38.07 44.92 -16.56
N GLY A 72 -39.39 45.03 -16.77
CA GLY A 72 -40.05 44.52 -17.98
C GLY A 72 -41.10 43.42 -17.78
N ALA A 73 -42.00 43.56 -16.81
CA ALA A 73 -43.28 42.85 -16.84
C ALA A 73 -44.41 43.87 -16.67
N THR A 74 -45.13 44.10 -17.76
CA THR A 74 -46.35 44.90 -17.88
C THR A 74 -47.39 44.38 -16.88
N PRO A 75 -48.08 45.25 -16.10
CA PRO A 75 -49.16 44.80 -15.25
C PRO A 75 -50.32 44.30 -16.13
N GLU A 76 -50.70 43.04 -15.99
CA GLU A 76 -51.90 42.51 -16.65
C GLU A 76 -53.13 43.28 -16.17
N PRO A 77 -53.95 43.85 -17.07
CA PRO A 77 -55.17 44.51 -16.67
C PRO A 77 -56.16 43.46 -16.16
N LEU A 78 -56.69 43.65 -14.95
CA LEU A 78 -57.88 42.94 -14.50
C LEU A 78 -59.04 43.28 -15.44
N VAL A 79 -59.32 42.36 -16.36
CA VAL A 79 -60.53 42.41 -17.20
C VAL A 79 -61.71 42.04 -16.30
N SER A 80 -62.36 43.04 -15.72
CA SER A 80 -63.66 42.89 -15.08
C SER A 80 -64.72 42.73 -16.17
N GLN A 81 -65.04 41.49 -16.54
CA GLN A 81 -66.24 41.23 -17.34
C GLN A 81 -67.47 41.53 -16.44
N PRO A 82 -68.37 42.44 -16.86
CA PRO A 82 -69.62 42.63 -16.15
C PRO A 82 -70.46 41.36 -16.29
N LEU A 83 -71.00 40.89 -15.18
CA LEU A 83 -71.89 39.74 -15.10
C LEU A 83 -73.11 40.00 -16.00
N GLN A 84 -73.19 39.31 -17.14
CA GLN A 84 -74.37 39.37 -18.00
C GLN A 84 -75.50 38.56 -17.35
N LEU A 85 -76.43 39.24 -16.69
CA LEU A 85 -77.69 38.65 -16.23
C LEU A 85 -78.57 38.35 -17.45
N GLN A 86 -78.25 37.28 -18.17
CA GLN A 86 -79.14 36.71 -19.18
C GLN A 86 -80.34 36.05 -18.46
N GLN A 87 -81.37 36.86 -18.22
CA GLN A 87 -82.79 36.49 -18.15
C GLN A 87 -83.11 35.14 -17.49
N VAL A 88 -83.09 35.10 -16.15
CA VAL A 88 -83.76 34.02 -15.41
C VAL A 88 -85.26 34.20 -15.57
N SER A 89 -85.85 33.48 -16.51
CA SER A 89 -87.30 33.40 -16.67
C SER A 89 -87.84 32.51 -15.56
N ILE A 90 -88.36 33.09 -14.49
CA ILE A 90 -89.05 32.34 -13.44
C ILE A 90 -90.40 31.89 -14.01
N LYS A 91 -90.40 30.68 -14.58
CA LYS A 91 -91.65 29.98 -14.88
C LYS A 91 -92.17 29.45 -13.55
N SER A 92 -93.08 30.21 -12.93
CA SER A 92 -93.87 29.75 -11.80
C SER A 92 -94.69 28.53 -12.25
N SER A 93 -94.19 27.34 -11.97
CA SER A 93 -95.01 26.13 -12.01
C SER A 93 -95.27 25.71 -10.58
N SER A 94 -96.53 25.86 -10.19
CA SER A 94 -97.14 25.36 -8.98
C SER A 94 -96.92 23.86 -8.86
N GLY A 95 -96.17 23.45 -7.84
CA GLY A 95 -95.99 22.06 -7.47
C GLY A 95 -95.15 21.99 -6.20
N GLU A 96 -95.77 21.49 -5.14
CA GLU A 96 -95.18 21.05 -3.86
C GLU A 96 -93.69 21.33 -3.67
N GLY A 97 -93.40 22.34 -2.84
CA GLY A 97 -92.06 22.70 -2.40
C GLY A 97 -91.37 21.53 -1.71
N THR A 98 -90.75 20.66 -2.48
CA THR A 98 -89.70 19.77 -1.98
C THR A 98 -88.48 20.65 -1.80
N GLY A 99 -88.18 20.97 -0.54
CA GLY A 99 -87.05 21.81 -0.15
C GLY A 99 -85.72 21.28 -0.68
N ARG A 100 -85.33 21.69 -1.89
CA ARG A 100 -84.00 21.45 -2.42
C ARG A 100 -83.04 22.38 -1.68
N ASN A 101 -82.39 21.85 -0.65
CA ASN A 101 -81.26 22.51 0.00
C ASN A 101 -80.14 22.71 -1.03
N ILE A 102 -80.06 23.90 -1.61
CA ILE A 102 -78.98 24.32 -2.52
C ILE A 102 -77.74 24.84 -1.76
N PHE A 103 -77.84 24.95 -0.43
CA PHE A 103 -76.76 25.31 0.49
C PHE A 103 -76.09 24.05 1.07
N VAL A 104 -75.79 23.07 0.22
CA VAL A 104 -74.95 21.93 0.63
C VAL A 104 -73.50 22.37 0.50
N TYR A 105 -72.87 22.68 1.63
CA TYR A 105 -71.42 22.82 1.70
C TYR A 105 -70.82 21.41 1.68
N PRO A 106 -70.00 21.04 0.67
CA PRO A 106 -69.22 19.82 0.78
C PRO A 106 -68.30 19.95 1.99
N PRO A 107 -68.13 18.89 2.80
CA PRO A 107 -67.16 18.92 3.88
C PRO A 107 -65.78 19.28 3.30
N PRO A 108 -64.97 20.10 4.01
CA PRO A 108 -63.64 20.43 3.54
C PRO A 108 -62.85 19.14 3.28
N PRO A 109 -62.07 19.07 2.19
CA PRO A 109 -61.26 17.90 1.90
C PRO A 109 -60.37 17.59 3.10
N PRO A 110 -60.15 16.30 3.43
CA PRO A 110 -59.26 15.94 4.52
C PRO A 110 -57.88 16.59 4.28
N PRO A 111 -57.21 17.06 5.34
CA PRO A 111 -55.88 17.63 5.20
C PRO A 111 -54.98 16.63 4.46
N PRO A 112 -54.10 17.10 3.56
CA PRO A 112 -53.20 16.22 2.83
C PRO A 112 -52.44 15.36 3.83
N THR A 113 -52.49 14.04 3.65
CA THR A 113 -51.70 13.11 4.45
C THR A 113 -50.24 13.56 4.43
N PRO A 114 -49.59 13.74 5.58
CA PRO A 114 -48.18 14.13 5.63
C PRO A 114 -47.37 13.19 4.74
N LYS A 115 -46.67 13.75 3.74
CA LYS A 115 -45.72 12.97 2.94
C LYS A 115 -44.68 12.39 3.91
N PRO A 116 -44.42 11.06 3.90
CA PRO A 116 -43.37 10.49 4.73
C PRO A 116 -42.06 11.24 4.48
N LEU A 117 -41.42 11.69 5.56
CA LEU A 117 -40.07 12.23 5.48
C LEU A 117 -39.18 11.17 4.80
N PRO A 118 -38.28 11.57 3.89
CA PRO A 118 -37.30 10.63 3.35
C PRO A 118 -36.54 9.99 4.52
N PRO A 119 -36.23 8.69 4.46
CA PRO A 119 -35.49 8.02 5.51
C PRO A 119 -34.18 8.77 5.77
N GLN A 120 -33.94 9.12 7.02
CA GLN A 120 -32.70 9.76 7.42
C GLN A 120 -31.54 8.78 7.17
N PRO A 121 -30.40 9.22 6.56
CA PRO A 121 -29.27 8.34 6.35
C PRO A 121 -28.76 7.83 7.70
N THR A 122 -28.76 6.52 7.91
CA THR A 122 -28.10 5.90 9.07
C THR A 122 -26.62 6.29 9.02
N PRO A 123 -26.04 6.83 10.11
CA PRO A 123 -24.61 7.14 10.15
C PRO A 123 -23.81 5.85 9.89
N LEU A 124 -22.86 5.90 8.96
CA LEU A 124 -21.93 4.79 8.74
C LEU A 124 -21.16 4.54 10.06
N PRO A 125 -20.97 3.27 10.47
CA PRO A 125 -20.10 2.98 11.60
C PRO A 125 -18.69 3.52 11.34
N PRO A 126 -17.97 3.97 12.38
CA PRO A 126 -16.61 4.46 12.23
C PRO A 126 -15.73 3.36 11.63
N PRO A 127 -14.83 3.67 10.68
CA PRO A 127 -13.97 2.65 10.07
C PRO A 127 -12.99 2.07 11.09
N ILE A 128 -12.60 0.81 10.87
CA ILE A 128 -11.53 0.16 11.66
C ILE A 128 -10.22 0.93 11.41
N THR A 129 -9.51 1.31 12.46
CA THR A 129 -8.22 1.99 12.33
C THR A 129 -7.10 0.97 12.21
N VAL A 130 -6.38 0.99 11.08
CA VAL A 130 -5.16 0.19 10.86
C VAL A 130 -3.98 1.13 10.65
N TYR A 131 -2.83 0.79 11.23
CA TYR A 131 -1.61 1.59 11.20
C TYR A 131 -0.57 1.01 10.24
N SER A 132 -0.33 -0.30 10.33
CA SER A 132 0.74 -0.95 9.58
C SER A 132 0.54 -2.46 9.48
N ALA A 133 1.33 -3.07 8.61
CA ALA A 133 1.42 -4.49 8.40
C ALA A 133 2.88 -4.88 8.52
N ASN A 134 3.13 -6.01 9.16
CA ASN A 134 4.44 -6.63 9.22
C ASN A 134 4.35 -8.04 8.64
N PRO A 135 5.13 -8.36 7.59
CA PRO A 135 6.05 -7.47 6.88
C PRO A 135 5.31 -6.41 6.05
N SER A 136 5.93 -5.23 5.87
CA SER A 136 5.45 -4.19 4.94
C SER A 136 5.91 -4.43 3.50
N GLY A 137 6.85 -5.35 3.30
CA GLY A 137 7.29 -5.79 2.00
C GLY A 137 7.81 -7.22 1.99
N VAL A 138 7.57 -7.92 0.88
CA VAL A 138 7.95 -9.32 0.66
C VAL A 138 8.56 -9.49 -0.72
N ILE A 139 9.34 -10.54 -0.94
CA ILE A 139 9.92 -10.86 -2.24
C ILE A 139 8.98 -11.83 -2.95
N ALA A 140 8.68 -11.59 -4.23
CA ALA A 140 7.82 -12.46 -5.02
C ALA A 140 8.36 -13.91 -5.05
N ARG A 141 7.49 -14.90 -5.23
CA ARG A 141 7.87 -16.32 -5.41
C ARG A 141 8.57 -16.97 -4.20
N THR A 142 8.59 -16.34 -3.03
CA THR A 142 9.22 -16.89 -1.81
C THR A 142 8.34 -17.87 -1.03
N GLY A 143 7.08 -18.04 -1.44
CA GLY A 143 6.14 -18.99 -0.85
C GLY A 143 5.16 -18.35 0.15
N ASP A 144 4.60 -19.17 1.03
CA ASP A 144 3.66 -18.72 2.06
C ASP A 144 4.35 -17.79 3.07
N PHE A 145 3.64 -16.76 3.53
CA PHE A 145 4.12 -15.86 4.58
C PHE A 145 3.01 -15.53 5.58
N ASN A 146 3.40 -15.12 6.78
CA ASN A 146 2.44 -14.64 7.79
C ASN A 146 2.48 -13.11 7.80
N VAL A 147 1.30 -12.49 7.76
CA VAL A 147 1.14 -11.05 7.92
C VAL A 147 0.51 -10.75 9.27
N THR A 148 1.06 -9.76 9.97
CA THR A 148 0.52 -9.21 11.21
C THR A 148 0.05 -7.79 10.93
N ILE A 149 -1.22 -7.51 11.20
CA ILE A 149 -1.83 -6.19 11.05
C ILE A 149 -1.90 -5.53 12.41
N PHE A 150 -1.37 -4.32 12.49
CA PHE A 150 -1.43 -3.47 13.67
C PHE A 150 -2.50 -2.40 13.47
N GLY A 151 -3.37 -2.26 14.46
CA GLY A 151 -4.48 -1.32 14.42
C GLY A 151 -4.95 -0.91 15.81
N LYS A 152 -6.15 -0.33 15.86
CA LYS A 152 -6.84 0.04 17.09
C LYS A 152 -8.30 -0.40 17.00
N GLU A 153 -8.81 -0.92 18.12
CA GLU A 153 -10.20 -1.36 18.26
C GLU A 153 -10.59 -2.42 17.21
N LEU A 154 -9.66 -3.35 16.94
CA LEU A 154 -9.95 -4.53 16.13
C LEU A 154 -10.99 -5.40 16.85
N PRO A 155 -12.11 -5.73 16.18
CA PRO A 155 -13.11 -6.62 16.76
C PRO A 155 -12.60 -8.07 16.77
N GLU A 156 -13.15 -8.91 17.64
CA GLU A 156 -12.75 -10.32 17.76
C GLU A 156 -13.09 -11.14 16.50
N ASP A 157 -14.09 -10.70 15.73
CA ASP A 157 -14.58 -11.33 14.50
C ASP A 157 -13.87 -10.82 13.22
N VAL A 158 -12.70 -10.22 13.40
CA VAL A 158 -11.94 -9.58 12.31
C VAL A 158 -11.46 -10.56 11.25
N LYS A 159 -11.55 -10.14 9.99
CA LYS A 159 -11.05 -10.83 8.80
C LYS A 159 -10.15 -9.91 7.98
N ILE A 160 -9.01 -10.45 7.56
CA ILE A 160 -8.05 -9.79 6.67
C ILE A 160 -8.40 -10.16 5.23
N PHE A 161 -8.52 -9.13 4.40
CA PHE A 161 -8.75 -9.22 2.97
C PHE A 161 -7.49 -8.73 2.25
N ILE A 162 -6.99 -9.49 1.28
CA ILE A 162 -5.90 -9.07 0.39
C ILE A 162 -6.39 -9.15 -1.05
N GLU A 163 -6.27 -8.06 -1.81
CA GLU A 163 -6.83 -7.95 -3.18
C GLU A 163 -8.32 -8.32 -3.23
N GLY A 164 -9.06 -8.00 -2.17
CA GLY A 164 -10.49 -8.32 -2.03
C GLY A 164 -10.81 -9.79 -1.68
N ARG A 165 -9.81 -10.67 -1.55
CA ARG A 165 -9.99 -12.06 -1.09
C ARG A 165 -9.83 -12.17 0.42
N GLU A 166 -10.75 -12.86 1.08
CA GLU A 166 -10.65 -13.16 2.52
C GLU A 166 -9.60 -14.23 2.81
N TYR A 167 -8.84 -14.04 3.89
CA TYR A 167 -7.90 -15.03 4.42
C TYR A 167 -8.22 -15.38 5.88
N GLN A 168 -7.93 -16.63 6.23
CA GLN A 168 -8.00 -17.14 7.60
C GLN A 168 -7.21 -16.23 8.54
N THR A 169 -7.94 -15.54 9.40
CA THR A 169 -7.41 -14.53 10.31
C THR A 169 -7.55 -15.03 11.74
N THR A 170 -6.45 -14.98 12.49
CA THR A 170 -6.38 -15.20 13.92
C THR A 170 -6.36 -13.84 14.61
N TYR A 171 -7.40 -13.57 15.38
CA TYR A 171 -7.43 -12.42 16.27
C TYR A 171 -6.44 -12.66 17.43
N VAL A 172 -5.53 -11.70 17.67
CA VAL A 172 -4.54 -11.79 18.75
C VAL A 172 -4.92 -10.84 19.88
N SER A 173 -5.28 -9.60 19.54
CA SER A 173 -5.67 -8.58 20.51
C SER A 173 -6.45 -7.45 19.81
N PRO A 174 -7.04 -6.50 20.56
CA PRO A 174 -7.70 -5.33 19.97
C PRO A 174 -6.80 -4.45 19.10
N THR A 175 -5.49 -4.69 19.10
CA THR A 175 -4.51 -3.95 18.30
C THR A 175 -3.71 -4.83 17.34
N GLU A 176 -3.94 -6.15 17.33
CA GLU A 176 -3.19 -7.09 16.51
C GLU A 176 -4.07 -8.22 15.94
N ALA A 177 -3.97 -8.43 14.63
CA ALA A 177 -4.55 -9.58 13.93
C ALA A 177 -3.51 -10.22 13.01
N ARG A 178 -3.54 -11.55 12.88
CA ARG A 178 -2.58 -12.31 12.06
C ARG A 178 -3.28 -13.14 11.01
N ALA A 179 -2.73 -13.20 9.81
CA ALA A 179 -3.22 -14.11 8.76
C ALA A 179 -2.05 -14.83 8.08
N LYS A 180 -2.29 -16.08 7.68
CA LYS A 180 -1.38 -16.82 6.81
C LYS A 180 -1.79 -16.60 5.36
N ILE A 181 -0.86 -16.06 4.57
CA ILE A 181 -1.07 -15.72 3.17
C ILE A 181 -0.34 -16.75 2.29
N PRO A 182 -1.03 -17.43 1.37
CA PRO A 182 -0.41 -18.37 0.46
C PRO A 182 0.48 -17.66 -0.56
N GLY A 183 1.55 -18.33 -1.00
CA GLY A 183 2.51 -17.76 -1.95
C GLY A 183 1.94 -17.41 -3.33
N ASP A 184 0.74 -17.91 -3.66
CA ASP A 184 0.04 -17.59 -4.91
C ASP A 184 -0.23 -16.09 -5.09
N VAL A 185 -0.38 -15.35 -3.99
CA VAL A 185 -0.66 -13.91 -3.98
C VAL A 185 0.57 -13.09 -4.39
N ILE A 186 1.77 -13.64 -4.21
CA ILE A 186 3.05 -12.97 -4.45
C ILE A 186 3.79 -13.58 -5.65
N LYS A 187 3.08 -14.13 -6.65
CA LYS A 187 3.71 -14.69 -7.86
C LYS A 187 4.42 -13.63 -8.70
N SER A 188 3.86 -12.41 -8.73
CA SER A 188 4.38 -11.27 -9.46
C SER A 188 4.75 -10.14 -8.50
N GLN A 189 5.69 -9.29 -8.93
CA GLN A 189 5.95 -8.02 -8.27
C GLN A 189 4.72 -7.10 -8.32
N GLY A 190 4.60 -6.20 -7.36
CA GLY A 190 3.48 -5.26 -7.29
C GLY A 190 3.23 -4.71 -5.90
N ASN A 191 2.06 -4.14 -5.69
CA ASN A 191 1.58 -3.71 -4.39
C ASN A 191 0.31 -4.51 -4.05
N LEU A 192 0.28 -5.08 -2.86
CA LEU A 192 -0.87 -5.83 -2.35
C LEU A 192 -1.69 -4.95 -1.43
N GLY A 193 -2.94 -4.75 -1.81
CA GLY A 193 -3.95 -4.07 -1.02
C GLY A 193 -4.48 -4.94 0.11
N VAL A 194 -4.18 -4.55 1.35
CA VAL A 194 -4.66 -5.21 2.56
C VAL A 194 -5.74 -4.37 3.21
N GLN A 195 -6.87 -5.00 3.51
CA GLN A 195 -7.97 -4.39 4.23
C GLN A 195 -8.43 -5.30 5.35
N VAL A 196 -8.91 -4.71 6.42
CA VAL A 196 -9.47 -5.42 7.56
C VAL A 196 -10.97 -5.15 7.61
N ARG A 197 -11.77 -6.19 7.83
CA ARG A 197 -13.24 -6.08 7.94
C ARG A 197 -13.76 -6.90 9.11
N SER A 198 -14.83 -6.46 9.74
CA SER A 198 -15.57 -7.26 10.73
C SER A 198 -16.48 -8.25 10.02
N SER A 199 -16.50 -9.51 10.45
CA SER A 199 -17.39 -10.53 9.88
C SER A 199 -18.86 -10.33 10.29
N GLY A 200 -19.13 -9.80 11.48
CA GLY A 200 -20.46 -9.56 12.03
C GLY A 200 -21.07 -8.24 11.60
N ASN A 201 -20.25 -7.26 11.21
CA ASN A 201 -20.73 -5.98 10.67
C ASN A 201 -20.02 -5.61 9.35
N PRO A 202 -20.65 -5.84 8.19
CA PRO A 202 -20.02 -5.59 6.88
C PRO A 202 -19.75 -4.11 6.59
N ALA A 203 -20.40 -3.19 7.31
CA ALA A 203 -20.13 -1.76 7.19
C ALA A 203 -18.87 -1.32 7.95
N LEU A 204 -18.33 -2.17 8.83
CA LEU A 204 -17.15 -1.90 9.64
C LEU A 204 -15.89 -2.47 8.94
N TYR A 205 -15.20 -1.61 8.20
CA TYR A 205 -13.97 -1.93 7.46
C TYR A 205 -12.89 -0.86 7.63
N SER A 206 -11.63 -1.24 7.39
CA SER A 206 -10.48 -0.34 7.49
C SER A 206 -10.16 0.37 6.19
N THR A 207 -9.27 1.36 6.27
CA THR A 207 -8.53 1.84 5.10
C THR A 207 -7.66 0.73 4.50
N GLN A 208 -7.32 0.87 3.22
CA GLN A 208 -6.43 -0.05 2.53
C GLN A 208 -4.97 0.27 2.86
N LEU A 209 -4.25 -0.73 3.33
CA LEU A 209 -2.82 -0.69 3.52
C LEU A 209 -2.11 -1.37 2.33
N SER A 210 -0.91 -0.93 1.99
CA SER A 210 -0.13 -1.51 0.90
C SER A 210 1.03 -2.35 1.46
N ILE A 211 1.18 -3.58 0.97
CA ILE A 211 2.39 -4.39 1.14
C ILE A 211 3.13 -4.43 -0.20
N ASN A 212 4.39 -4.03 -0.21
CA ASN A 212 5.20 -4.06 -1.43
C ASN A 212 5.68 -5.49 -1.73
N VAL A 213 5.51 -5.95 -2.96
CA VAL A 213 6.06 -7.21 -3.45
C VAL A 213 7.18 -6.89 -4.43
N ALA A 214 8.42 -7.10 -4.00
CA ALA A 214 9.61 -6.85 -4.80
C ALA A 214 9.91 -8.05 -5.71
N GLU A 215 10.54 -7.79 -6.86
CA GLU A 215 11.06 -8.86 -7.70
C GLU A 215 12.25 -9.55 -7.02
N PRO A 216 12.34 -10.90 -7.11
CA PRO A 216 13.53 -11.63 -6.69
C PRO A 216 14.80 -11.10 -7.36
N PRO A 217 15.88 -10.89 -6.59
CA PRO A 217 17.16 -10.51 -7.15
C PRO A 217 17.59 -11.45 -8.28
N ALA A 218 17.98 -10.90 -9.43
CA ALA A 218 18.46 -11.70 -10.53
C ALA A 218 19.85 -12.29 -10.21
N PRO A 219 20.16 -13.52 -10.66
CA PRO A 219 21.50 -14.09 -10.51
C PRO A 219 22.51 -13.28 -11.34
N PRO A 220 23.66 -12.86 -10.76
CA PRO A 220 24.65 -12.03 -11.44
C PRO A 220 25.57 -12.85 -12.36
N TYR A 221 25.01 -13.80 -13.10
CA TYR A 221 25.76 -14.75 -13.92
C TYR A 221 25.19 -14.87 -15.33
N LYS A 222 26.08 -15.01 -16.31
CA LYS A 222 25.75 -15.37 -17.69
C LYS A 222 26.20 -16.79 -17.98
N PHE A 223 25.38 -17.55 -18.70
CA PHE A 223 25.73 -18.90 -19.13
C PHE A 223 26.41 -18.87 -20.50
N ILE A 224 27.71 -19.13 -20.54
CA ILE A 224 28.53 -18.93 -21.74
C ILE A 224 28.99 -20.23 -22.42
N GLY A 225 28.91 -21.39 -21.76
CA GLY A 225 29.46 -22.63 -22.34
C GLY A 225 29.15 -23.89 -21.56
N LEU A 226 29.23 -25.04 -22.24
CA LEU A 226 29.23 -26.36 -21.62
C LEU A 226 30.49 -27.13 -21.96
N ILE A 227 30.98 -27.86 -20.97
CA ILE A 227 32.05 -28.83 -21.13
C ILE A 227 31.43 -30.21 -20.83
N ILE A 228 31.19 -30.98 -21.89
CA ILE A 228 30.58 -32.31 -21.80
C ILE A 228 31.69 -33.36 -21.88
N SER A 229 31.73 -34.24 -20.89
CA SER A 229 32.61 -35.40 -20.83
C SER A 229 31.77 -36.66 -20.65
N ARG A 230 32.34 -37.84 -20.94
CA ARG A 230 31.62 -39.14 -20.80
C ARG A 230 31.01 -39.38 -19.41
N LYS A 231 31.49 -38.69 -18.38
CA LYS A 231 31.09 -38.86 -16.97
C LYS A 231 30.51 -37.60 -16.31
N SER A 232 30.56 -36.44 -16.98
CA SER A 232 30.15 -35.17 -16.35
C SER A 232 29.79 -34.10 -17.36
N THR A 233 28.78 -33.31 -17.01
CA THR A 233 28.43 -32.05 -17.68
C THR A 233 28.79 -30.90 -16.75
N ILE A 234 29.66 -30.01 -17.21
CA ILE A 234 30.09 -28.81 -16.48
C ILE A 234 29.56 -27.61 -17.25
N ALA A 235 28.89 -26.71 -16.55
CA ALA A 235 28.52 -25.40 -17.06
C ALA A 235 29.61 -24.38 -16.76
N VAL A 236 29.87 -23.50 -17.72
CA VAL A 236 30.73 -22.35 -17.57
C VAL A 236 29.85 -21.12 -17.40
N LEU A 237 29.88 -20.54 -16.21
CA LEU A 237 29.23 -19.29 -15.88
C LEU A 237 30.26 -18.16 -15.91
N LYS A 238 29.83 -16.98 -16.33
CA LYS A 238 30.64 -15.75 -16.31
C LYS A 238 29.98 -14.75 -15.36
N SER A 239 30.76 -14.12 -14.48
CA SER A 239 30.23 -13.05 -13.63
C SER A 239 29.79 -11.87 -14.49
N GLN A 240 28.64 -11.29 -14.16
CA GLN A 240 28.14 -10.10 -14.85
C GLN A 240 28.82 -8.81 -14.34
N ASP A 241 29.31 -8.84 -13.09
CA ASP A 241 30.02 -7.70 -12.48
C ASP A 241 31.49 -7.67 -12.91
N ASN A 242 32.10 -8.84 -13.11
CA ASN A 242 33.48 -8.99 -13.56
C ASN A 242 33.58 -9.97 -14.73
N ASN A 243 33.72 -9.43 -15.94
CA ASN A 243 33.81 -10.21 -17.17
C ASN A 243 35.06 -11.09 -17.29
N GLU A 244 36.02 -11.02 -16.37
CA GLU A 244 37.18 -11.94 -16.37
C GLU A 244 36.94 -13.17 -15.49
N GLU A 245 35.95 -13.11 -14.60
CA GLU A 245 35.68 -14.18 -13.66
C GLU A 245 34.73 -15.23 -14.28
N THR A 246 35.23 -16.46 -14.37
CA THR A 246 34.47 -17.62 -14.86
C THR A 246 34.40 -18.71 -13.81
N PHE A 247 33.26 -19.40 -13.75
CA PHE A 247 32.99 -20.47 -12.80
C PHE A 247 32.59 -21.73 -13.56
N ASN A 248 33.34 -22.80 -13.30
CA ASN A 248 33.03 -24.13 -13.79
C ASN A 248 32.20 -24.86 -12.74
N VAL A 249 30.91 -25.04 -13.01
CA VAL A 249 29.94 -25.56 -12.05
C VAL A 249 29.24 -26.82 -12.56
N LYS A 250 28.95 -27.74 -11.66
CA LYS A 250 28.15 -28.94 -11.91
C LYS A 250 26.78 -28.82 -11.24
N LYS A 251 25.86 -29.71 -11.63
CA LYS A 251 24.58 -29.83 -10.93
C LYS A 251 24.83 -30.14 -9.45
N GLY A 252 24.23 -29.34 -8.57
CA GLY A 252 24.38 -29.42 -7.11
C GLY A 252 25.40 -28.45 -6.52
N ASP A 253 26.31 -27.90 -7.33
CA ASP A 253 27.33 -26.97 -6.85
C ASP A 253 26.69 -25.63 -6.45
N VAL A 254 27.32 -24.94 -5.50
CA VAL A 254 26.94 -23.58 -5.09
C VAL A 254 27.98 -22.62 -5.61
N VAL A 255 27.55 -21.65 -6.42
CA VAL A 255 28.37 -20.56 -6.94
C VAL A 255 28.14 -19.28 -6.12
N GLY A 256 29.20 -18.50 -5.92
CA GLY A 256 29.17 -17.36 -5.02
C GLY A 256 28.81 -17.78 -3.58
N LYS A 257 27.85 -17.07 -2.97
CA LYS A 257 27.46 -17.31 -1.57
C LYS A 257 26.24 -18.22 -1.41
N HIS A 258 25.27 -18.13 -2.30
CA HIS A 258 23.94 -18.71 -2.09
C HIS A 258 23.26 -19.19 -3.38
N TRP A 259 23.97 -19.28 -4.50
CA TRP A 259 23.36 -19.69 -5.77
C TRP A 259 23.66 -21.16 -6.05
N ARG A 260 22.67 -22.05 -5.89
CA ARG A 260 22.83 -23.49 -6.12
C ARG A 260 22.39 -23.86 -7.53
N ILE A 261 23.22 -24.59 -8.26
CA ILE A 261 22.85 -25.13 -9.56
C ILE A 261 21.93 -26.34 -9.36
N THR A 262 20.73 -26.28 -9.91
CA THR A 262 19.72 -27.33 -9.75
C THR A 262 19.60 -28.20 -10.99
N ASN A 263 19.79 -27.61 -12.17
CA ASN A 263 19.73 -28.29 -13.44
C ASN A 263 20.60 -27.60 -14.48
N ILE A 264 21.20 -28.38 -15.37
CA ILE A 264 22.05 -27.89 -16.46
C ILE A 264 21.57 -28.55 -17.75
N THR A 265 21.29 -27.74 -18.76
CA THR A 265 20.94 -28.18 -20.11
C THR A 265 21.78 -27.44 -21.13
N THR A 266 21.68 -27.83 -22.41
CA THR A 266 22.38 -27.15 -23.52
C THR A 266 21.90 -25.74 -23.79
N GLN A 267 20.67 -25.39 -23.37
CA GLN A 267 20.04 -24.11 -23.70
C GLN A 267 19.91 -23.19 -22.48
N LYS A 268 19.89 -23.75 -21.27
CA LYS A 268 19.67 -23.01 -20.03
C LYS A 268 20.23 -23.72 -18.81
N ILE A 269 20.37 -22.95 -17.74
CA ILE A 269 20.68 -23.43 -16.40
C ILE A 269 19.54 -22.99 -15.47
N ASP A 270 19.07 -23.92 -14.65
CA ASP A 270 18.14 -23.61 -13.56
C ASP A 270 18.96 -23.47 -12.27
N ILE A 271 18.87 -22.31 -11.64
CA ILE A 271 19.64 -21.94 -10.44
C ILE A 271 18.69 -21.52 -9.32
N GLU A 272 18.96 -21.95 -8.10
CA GLU A 272 18.18 -21.63 -6.90
C GLU A 272 18.96 -20.64 -6.03
N ASP A 273 18.30 -19.57 -5.58
CA ASP A 273 18.78 -18.79 -4.45
C ASP A 273 18.46 -19.54 -3.14
N THR A 274 19.49 -20.05 -2.48
CA THR A 274 19.33 -20.85 -1.27
C THR A 274 18.82 -20.07 -0.06
N ASN A 275 18.90 -18.74 -0.07
CA ASN A 275 18.44 -17.90 1.03
C ASN A 275 16.92 -17.70 0.99
N ILE A 276 16.38 -17.43 -0.20
CA ILE A 276 14.96 -17.11 -0.40
C ILE A 276 14.17 -18.23 -1.08
N LYS A 277 14.83 -19.34 -1.46
CA LYS A 277 14.24 -20.52 -2.11
C LYS A 277 13.53 -20.21 -3.43
N VAL A 278 14.06 -19.26 -4.19
CA VAL A 278 13.54 -18.87 -5.50
C VAL A 278 14.39 -19.47 -6.61
N PHE A 279 13.71 -20.02 -7.63
CA PHE A 279 14.35 -20.54 -8.83
C PHE A 279 14.41 -19.48 -9.93
N HIS A 280 15.56 -19.44 -10.60
CA HIS A 280 15.84 -18.59 -11.75
C HIS A 280 16.31 -19.45 -12.91
N VAL A 281 16.06 -18.94 -14.12
CA VAL A 281 16.51 -19.55 -15.36
C VAL A 281 17.51 -18.60 -16.01
N ILE A 282 18.70 -19.10 -16.30
CA ILE A 282 19.72 -18.39 -17.06
C ILE A 282 19.82 -19.06 -18.42
N ASN A 283 19.43 -18.33 -19.46
CA ASN A 283 19.54 -18.81 -20.83
C ASN A 283 21.00 -18.73 -21.32
N PHE A 284 21.35 -19.63 -22.22
CA PHE A 284 22.66 -19.63 -22.88
C PHE A 284 22.83 -18.38 -23.74
N THR A 285 23.93 -17.64 -23.53
CA THR A 285 24.20 -16.41 -24.30
C THR A 285 25.22 -16.61 -25.41
N GLY A 286 26.05 -17.66 -25.36
CA GLY A 286 27.02 -17.97 -26.42
C GLY A 286 28.22 -17.03 -26.50
N ASP A 287 28.42 -16.13 -25.53
CA ASP A 287 29.54 -15.16 -25.48
C ASP A 287 30.91 -15.81 -25.15
N GLY A 288 31.08 -17.09 -25.48
CA GLY A 288 32.31 -17.85 -25.27
C GLY A 288 33.30 -17.67 -26.42
N THR A 289 33.97 -16.52 -26.47
CA THR A 289 35.19 -16.30 -27.26
C THR A 289 36.22 -15.58 -26.43
#